data_AF-D2QXY2-F1
#
_entry.id   AF-D2QXY2-F1
#
_cell.length_a   1.000
_cell.length_b   1.000
_cell.length_c   1.000
_cell.angle_alpha   90.00
_cell.angle_beta   90.00
_cell.angle_gamma   90.00
#
_symmetry.space_group_name_H-M   'P 1'
#
loop_
_entity.id
_entity.type
_entity.pdbx_description
1 polymer ?
#
loop_
_entity_poly.entity_id
_entity_poly.type
_entity_poly.pdbx_seq_one_letter_code
_entity_poly.pdbx_strand_id
1 'polypeptide(L)'
;MNRSPLNSASLNSAPLGRRSFLQTSSSLLALLSLARTSPWLLADDAKLPTADQWIPGKDPRLIVHSIKTGEIETPIALLREHAITPKSILFVRNNQLLENSLSLEPAPMAERWPVMLSGLVDQHRTITVGELAKLPQHEVTLVLQCSGNSRSRFSKTVKADGIQWTNGAIANLTFRGPKLADVLAHLGVKLSSEVRFVAAEGKEGPVAEGKPDFEHSLPLEVVLERTIIALEMNGESLAIAHGGPARLITPGYYATMNVKWLSALRFEARESDNYHHVGRYRTPYVPLTPGSKFESTIENSEPNWDMKIKSLVFAPLEGEQLKAGPTTISGIAFNGGQAKIAAVEVSLDQGATWQRAQLEHAKSPYAWHTWKVAVDLKPGKQTIQSRAVDVLGHSQPLDGSIHWNPAGYVWNGVDEVSVDVT
;
A
#
# COMPACT_ATOMS: atom_id res chain seq x y z
N MET A 1 43.98 -16.54 79.60
CA MET A 1 44.35 -15.18 80.06
C MET A 1 43.10 -14.34 80.03
N ASN A 2 42.72 -13.82 81.21
CA ASN A 2 41.77 -12.74 81.59
C ASN A 2 40.74 -12.23 80.57
N ARG A 3 39.50 -11.88 80.89
CA ARG A 3 38.60 -11.92 82.06
C ARG A 3 37.30 -11.31 81.46
N SER A 4 36.14 -11.92 81.65
CA SER A 4 34.81 -11.27 81.48
C SER A 4 34.66 -10.15 82.56
N PRO A 5 33.57 -9.32 82.68
CA PRO A 5 32.18 -9.83 82.67
C PRO A 5 31.00 -8.80 82.49
N LEU A 6 29.76 -9.33 82.67
CA LEU A 6 28.49 -8.68 83.12
C LEU A 6 27.75 -7.76 82.12
N ASN A 7 26.42 -7.71 81.99
CA ASN A 7 25.24 -8.06 82.83
C ASN A 7 24.02 -8.30 81.87
N SER A 8 23.17 -9.34 82.04
CA SER A 8 21.92 -9.43 82.85
C SER A 8 20.95 -8.24 82.64
N ALA A 9 19.62 -8.35 82.47
CA ALA A 9 18.58 -9.31 82.84
C ALA A 9 17.32 -9.08 81.92
N SER A 10 16.54 -10.09 81.50
CA SER A 10 15.30 -10.64 82.13
C SER A 10 14.14 -9.59 82.20
N LEU A 11 12.86 -9.79 81.84
CA LEU A 11 11.91 -10.90 82.01
C LEU A 11 10.60 -10.62 81.23
N ASN A 12 10.04 -11.68 80.64
CA ASN A 12 8.65 -12.17 80.65
C ASN A 12 7.37 -11.30 80.49
N SER A 13 6.46 -11.96 79.75
CA SER A 13 4.97 -12.03 79.89
C SER A 13 4.16 -10.84 79.36
N ALA A 14 2.95 -10.95 78.82
CA ALA A 14 2.07 -11.98 78.25
C ALA A 14 0.87 -11.17 77.64
N PRO A 15 -0.02 -11.74 76.80
CA PRO A 15 -0.81 -11.00 75.83
C PRO A 15 -2.26 -10.70 76.27
N LEU A 16 -2.81 -9.54 75.89
CA LEU A 16 -4.23 -9.14 75.92
C LEU A 16 -4.40 -8.05 74.84
N GLY A 17 -5.45 -7.84 74.05
CA GLY A 17 -6.84 -8.31 73.96
C GLY A 17 -7.53 -7.37 72.93
N ARG A 18 -8.64 -7.81 72.32
CA ARG A 18 -9.28 -7.19 71.13
C ARG A 18 -10.12 -5.91 71.40
N ARG A 19 -10.10 -4.99 70.41
CA ARG A 19 -11.09 -3.95 69.96
C ARG A 19 -11.03 -2.50 70.50
N SER A 20 -10.97 -1.58 69.51
CA SER A 20 -11.26 -0.12 69.52
C SER A 20 -10.18 0.76 70.19
N PHE A 21 -9.85 2.00 69.80
CA PHE A 21 -10.31 2.95 68.78
C PHE A 21 -9.20 4.03 68.64
N LEU A 22 -9.05 4.57 67.43
CA LEU A 22 -8.26 5.72 66.93
C LEU A 22 -7.67 6.75 67.92
N GLN A 23 -6.41 7.17 67.70
CA GLN A 23 -6.03 8.55 67.29
C GLN A 23 -4.51 8.80 67.13
N THR A 24 -4.19 9.42 65.98
CA THR A 24 -3.16 10.44 65.72
C THR A 24 -1.67 10.15 65.94
N SER A 25 -0.93 10.08 64.83
CA SER A 25 0.21 10.98 64.62
C SER A 25 0.36 11.36 63.14
N SER A 26 0.24 12.66 62.94
CA SER A 26 0.36 13.44 61.72
C SER A 26 1.82 13.55 61.31
N SER A 27 2.13 13.62 60.00
CA SER A 27 2.93 14.69 59.36
C SER A 27 3.40 14.31 57.94
N LEU A 28 2.90 15.08 56.97
CA LEU A 28 3.55 15.56 55.74
C LEU A 28 4.45 14.62 54.92
N LEU A 29 3.90 14.14 53.80
CA LEU A 29 4.58 14.08 52.50
C LEU A 29 3.52 14.22 51.41
N ALA A 30 3.09 15.45 51.17
CA ALA A 30 2.36 15.85 49.98
C ALA A 30 3.32 16.59 49.04
N LEU A 31 3.09 16.41 47.73
CA LEU A 31 3.63 17.16 46.58
C LEU A 31 5.00 16.70 46.05
N LEU A 32 4.96 15.74 45.12
CA LEU A 32 5.52 15.83 43.75
C LEU A 32 5.46 14.47 43.03
N SER A 33 4.28 13.85 42.95
CA SER A 33 4.01 12.99 41.78
C SER A 33 3.62 13.91 40.65
N LEU A 34 4.62 14.46 39.96
CA LEU A 34 4.45 14.96 38.61
C LEU A 34 3.72 13.88 37.83
N ALA A 35 2.43 14.10 37.57
CA ALA A 35 1.77 13.47 36.46
C ALA A 35 2.66 13.76 35.26
N ARG A 36 3.45 12.77 34.83
CA ARG A 36 3.94 12.71 33.47
C ARG A 36 2.71 12.46 32.61
N THR A 37 1.90 13.49 32.44
CA THR A 37 1.07 13.62 31.27
C THR A 37 2.04 13.55 30.11
N SER A 38 2.09 12.38 29.48
CA SER A 38 2.79 12.24 28.22
C SER A 38 2.23 13.32 27.30
N PRO A 39 3.06 14.11 26.58
CA PRO A 39 2.58 15.14 25.67
C PRO A 39 1.63 14.62 24.58
N TRP A 40 1.55 13.29 24.44
CA TRP A 40 0.78 12.55 23.46
C TRP A 40 -0.69 12.33 23.83
N LEU A 41 -1.17 12.82 24.98
CA LEU A 41 -2.57 12.64 25.42
C LEU A 41 -3.44 13.91 25.33
N LEU A 42 -2.98 14.95 24.64
CA LEU A 42 -3.76 16.15 24.30
C LEU A 42 -3.44 16.67 22.88
N ALA A 43 -3.59 15.82 21.86
CA ALA A 43 -3.54 16.28 20.47
C ALA A 43 -4.48 15.47 19.55
N ASP A 44 -5.70 15.19 20.01
CA ASP A 44 -6.80 14.79 19.12
C ASP A 44 -7.63 16.05 18.85
N ASP A 45 -7.30 16.75 17.75
CA ASP A 45 -8.12 17.73 16.99
C ASP A 45 -7.26 18.69 16.12
N ALA A 46 -5.95 18.45 15.99
CA ALA A 46 -5.19 19.12 14.95
C ALA A 46 -5.65 18.61 13.57
N LYS A 47 -6.42 19.43 12.85
CA LYS A 47 -6.80 19.16 11.46
C LYS A 47 -5.52 18.86 10.65
N LEU A 48 -5.48 17.70 9.99
CA LEU A 48 -4.38 17.35 9.10
C LEU A 48 -4.21 18.43 8.02
N PRO A 49 -2.97 18.73 7.58
CA PRO A 49 -2.74 19.66 6.49
C PRO A 49 -3.42 19.16 5.20
N THR A 50 -3.74 20.08 4.31
CA THR A 50 -4.13 19.70 2.94
C THR A 50 -2.93 19.11 2.20
N ALA A 51 -3.18 18.34 1.14
CA ALA A 51 -2.11 17.61 0.45
C ALA A 51 -1.06 18.55 -0.18
N ASP A 52 -1.44 19.74 -0.64
CA ASP A 52 -0.56 20.77 -1.18
C ASP A 52 0.31 21.45 -0.12
N GLN A 53 -0.20 21.56 1.12
CA GLN A 53 0.58 22.03 2.26
C GLN A 53 1.62 20.99 2.69
N TRP A 54 1.32 19.71 2.49
CA TRP A 54 2.22 18.61 2.83
C TRP A 54 3.25 18.30 1.73
N ILE A 55 2.81 18.28 0.47
CA ILE A 55 3.64 18.09 -0.72
C ILE A 55 3.25 19.19 -1.73
N PRO A 56 4.05 20.25 -1.86
CA PRO A 56 3.77 21.34 -2.80
C PRO A 56 3.48 20.85 -4.22
N GLY A 57 2.44 21.41 -4.83
CA GLY A 57 1.96 21.05 -6.18
C GLY A 57 0.95 19.90 -6.23
N LYS A 58 0.64 19.25 -5.11
CA LYS A 58 -0.52 18.36 -5.02
C LYS A 58 -1.84 19.13 -5.07
N ASP A 59 -2.91 18.47 -5.47
CA ASP A 59 -4.26 19.04 -5.40
C ASP A 59 -4.75 19.06 -3.94
N PRO A 60 -5.22 20.21 -3.41
CA PRO A 60 -5.68 20.32 -2.02
C PRO A 60 -6.90 19.45 -1.69
N ARG A 61 -7.64 18.96 -2.69
CA ARG A 61 -8.82 18.09 -2.53
C ARG A 61 -8.46 16.63 -2.26
N LEU A 62 -7.18 16.25 -2.35
CA LEU A 62 -6.74 14.90 -1.97
C LEU A 62 -6.94 14.65 -0.48
N ILE A 63 -7.17 13.39 -0.11
CA ILE A 63 -7.42 13.00 1.28
C ILE A 63 -6.09 12.63 1.94
N VAL A 64 -5.68 13.38 2.96
CA VAL A 64 -4.50 13.05 3.77
C VAL A 64 -4.94 12.13 4.90
N HIS A 65 -4.48 10.87 4.89
CA HIS A 65 -4.76 9.89 5.94
C HIS A 65 -3.75 9.93 7.07
N SER A 66 -2.49 10.26 6.75
CA SER A 66 -1.39 10.27 7.71
C SER A 66 -0.24 11.13 7.20
N ILE A 67 0.23 12.04 8.05
CA ILE A 67 1.43 12.84 7.80
C ILE A 67 2.72 12.13 8.25
N LYS A 68 2.63 11.04 9.00
CA LYS A 68 3.82 10.33 9.51
C LYS A 68 4.75 9.89 8.38
N THR A 69 4.16 9.41 7.28
CA THR A 69 4.88 8.98 6.08
C THR A 69 4.27 9.52 4.79
N GLY A 70 3.32 10.46 4.86
CA GLY A 70 2.68 11.04 3.69
C GLY A 70 1.78 10.05 2.94
N GLU A 71 0.74 9.57 3.60
CA GLU A 71 -0.26 8.66 3.02
C GLU A 71 -1.46 9.49 2.54
N ILE A 72 -1.61 9.61 1.22
CA ILE A 72 -2.57 10.50 0.55
C ILE A 72 -3.37 9.70 -0.48
N GLU A 73 -4.70 9.85 -0.48
CA GLU A 73 -5.63 9.16 -1.38
C GLU A 73 -6.25 10.12 -2.41
N THR A 74 -6.49 9.62 -3.62
CA THR A 74 -7.19 10.35 -4.69
C THR A 74 -8.69 10.10 -4.64
N PRO A 75 -9.55 11.10 -4.37
CA PRO A 75 -10.99 10.92 -4.47
C PRO A 75 -11.43 10.45 -5.86
N ILE A 76 -12.38 9.52 -5.94
CA ILE A 76 -12.92 9.03 -7.23
C ILE A 76 -13.48 10.16 -8.09
N ALA A 77 -14.07 11.18 -7.46
CA ALA A 77 -14.55 12.38 -8.13
C ALA A 77 -13.47 13.10 -8.97
N LEU A 78 -12.20 13.08 -8.51
CA LEU A 78 -11.07 13.63 -9.24
C LEU A 78 -10.48 12.60 -10.20
N LEU A 79 -10.32 11.36 -9.72
CA LEU A 79 -9.66 10.29 -10.48
C LEU A 79 -10.38 10.02 -11.82
N ARG A 80 -11.72 10.09 -11.83
CA ARG A 80 -12.55 9.83 -13.01
C ARG A 80 -12.38 10.83 -14.15
N GLU A 81 -11.80 12.00 -13.89
CA GLU A 81 -11.61 13.06 -14.88
C GLU A 81 -10.43 12.77 -15.83
N HIS A 82 -9.65 11.73 -15.57
CA HIS A 82 -8.37 11.50 -16.26
C HIS A 82 -8.20 10.05 -16.71
N ALA A 83 -7.89 9.85 -17.99
CA ALA A 83 -7.47 8.54 -18.50
C ALA A 83 -6.04 8.14 -18.07
N ILE A 84 -5.17 9.14 -17.89
CA ILE A 84 -3.83 9.03 -17.31
C ILE A 84 -3.77 9.97 -16.12
N THR A 85 -3.55 9.44 -14.92
CA THR A 85 -3.61 10.17 -13.66
C THR A 85 -2.45 11.17 -13.56
N PRO A 86 -2.72 12.50 -13.48
CA PRO A 86 -1.67 13.50 -13.30
C PRO A 86 -0.91 13.35 -11.97
N LYS A 87 0.37 13.73 -11.95
CA LYS A 87 1.19 13.68 -10.72
C LYS A 87 0.63 14.54 -9.59
N SER A 88 -0.10 15.62 -9.89
CA SER A 88 -0.75 16.49 -8.90
C SER A 88 -1.86 15.79 -8.10
N ILE A 89 -2.54 14.80 -8.68
CA ILE A 89 -3.60 14.04 -8.00
C ILE A 89 -3.20 12.60 -7.67
N LEU A 90 -2.02 12.13 -8.07
CA LEU A 90 -1.55 10.77 -7.81
C LEU A 90 -1.46 10.48 -6.30
N PHE A 91 -2.08 9.39 -5.84
CA PHE A 91 -1.99 8.93 -4.46
C PHE A 91 -0.53 8.75 -4.01
N VAL A 92 -0.28 8.89 -2.71
CA VAL A 92 1.04 8.68 -2.10
C VAL A 92 0.92 7.65 -1.00
N ARG A 93 1.79 6.65 -1.04
CA ARG A 93 1.99 5.69 0.05
C ARG A 93 3.48 5.52 0.24
N ASN A 94 3.98 5.83 1.43
CA ASN A 94 5.35 5.51 1.82
C ASN A 94 5.34 4.73 3.14
N ASN A 95 6.10 3.63 3.24
CA ASN A 95 6.28 2.92 4.50
C ASN A 95 7.32 3.62 5.40
N GLN A 96 8.28 4.26 4.75
CA GLN A 96 9.46 4.94 5.26
C GLN A 96 9.67 6.18 4.37
N LEU A 97 10.30 7.22 4.90
CA LEU A 97 10.57 8.45 4.16
C LEU A 97 12.06 8.53 3.82
N LEU A 98 12.36 8.76 2.55
CA LEU A 98 13.65 9.34 2.18
C LEU A 98 13.63 10.83 2.56
N GLU A 99 14.75 11.33 3.08
CA GLU A 99 14.91 12.74 3.39
C GLU A 99 14.60 13.62 2.16
N ASN A 100 13.87 14.72 2.36
CA ASN A 100 13.47 15.66 1.31
C ASN A 100 12.62 15.05 0.17
N SER A 101 12.04 13.86 0.37
CA SER A 101 11.25 13.19 -0.66
C SER A 101 9.82 13.71 -0.84
N LEU A 102 9.37 14.65 -0.01
CA LEU A 102 8.02 15.23 -0.08
C LEU A 102 7.95 16.38 -1.09
N SER A 103 8.29 16.12 -2.35
CA SER A 103 8.30 17.10 -3.44
C SER A 103 7.87 16.50 -4.77
N LEU A 104 7.19 17.29 -5.59
CA LEU A 104 6.89 16.95 -6.99
C LEU A 104 8.02 17.28 -7.97
N GLU A 105 9.12 17.85 -7.47
CA GLU A 105 10.33 18.09 -8.24
C GLU A 105 11.22 16.84 -8.35
N PRO A 106 12.09 16.76 -9.36
CA PRO A 106 13.11 15.71 -9.45
C PRO A 106 14.09 15.74 -8.26
N ALA A 107 14.71 14.61 -7.95
CA ALA A 107 15.72 14.53 -6.91
C ALA A 107 16.97 15.36 -7.25
N PRO A 108 17.60 16.06 -6.28
CA PRO A 108 18.88 16.73 -6.50
C PRO A 108 19.96 15.74 -6.95
N MET A 109 20.83 16.18 -7.88
CA MET A 109 21.91 15.35 -8.42
C MET A 109 21.45 13.99 -8.95
N ALA A 110 20.22 13.91 -9.48
CA ALA A 110 19.57 12.70 -9.98
C ALA A 110 20.50 11.83 -10.83
N GLU A 111 21.25 12.42 -11.76
CA GLU A 111 22.14 11.71 -12.67
C GLU A 111 23.25 10.92 -11.97
N ARG A 112 23.69 11.32 -10.78
CA ARG A 112 24.74 10.65 -10.00
C ARG A 112 24.19 9.60 -9.04
N TRP A 113 22.88 9.39 -9.02
CA TRP A 113 22.26 8.41 -8.14
C TRP A 113 22.69 6.98 -8.50
N PRO A 114 23.33 6.24 -7.58
CA PRO A 114 23.79 4.89 -7.85
C PRO A 114 22.68 3.86 -7.65
N VAL A 115 22.66 2.84 -8.51
CA VAL A 115 21.91 1.60 -8.34
C VAL A 115 22.92 0.44 -8.34
N MET A 116 22.98 -0.30 -7.24
CA MET A 116 23.88 -1.44 -7.08
C MET A 116 23.23 -2.75 -7.56
N LEU A 117 23.97 -3.56 -8.30
CA LEU A 117 23.64 -4.92 -8.70
C LEU A 117 24.59 -5.88 -7.97
N SER A 118 24.06 -6.74 -7.10
CA SER A 118 24.86 -7.59 -6.21
C SER A 118 24.22 -8.96 -5.94
N GLY A 119 24.78 -9.75 -5.03
CA GLY A 119 24.27 -11.08 -4.68
C GLY A 119 24.95 -12.17 -5.52
N LEU A 120 24.16 -13.14 -5.98
CA LEU A 120 24.61 -14.30 -6.76
C LEU A 120 24.90 -13.94 -8.23
N VAL A 121 25.85 -13.03 -8.41
CA VAL A 121 26.37 -12.55 -9.70
C VAL A 121 27.88 -12.78 -9.77
N ASP A 122 28.44 -12.78 -10.99
CA ASP A 122 29.88 -12.91 -11.20
C ASP A 122 30.70 -11.79 -10.54
N GLN A 123 30.22 -10.54 -10.65
CA GLN A 123 30.83 -9.37 -10.03
C GLN A 123 29.75 -8.35 -9.66
N HIS A 124 29.89 -7.73 -8.49
CA HIS A 124 29.03 -6.61 -8.10
C HIS A 124 29.32 -5.41 -9.00
N ARG A 125 28.27 -4.72 -9.43
CA ARG A 125 28.37 -3.56 -10.31
C ARG A 125 27.47 -2.45 -9.80
N THR A 126 27.82 -1.22 -10.11
CA THR A 126 26.99 -0.05 -9.83
C THR A 126 26.79 0.71 -11.13
N ILE A 127 25.55 1.13 -11.39
CA ILE A 127 25.20 1.97 -12.53
C ILE A 127 24.49 3.21 -12.02
N THR A 128 24.81 4.36 -12.60
CA THR A 128 24.17 5.63 -12.25
C THR A 128 22.92 5.88 -13.08
N VAL A 129 22.00 6.70 -12.58
CA VAL A 129 20.83 7.14 -13.38
C VAL A 129 21.24 7.82 -14.68
N GLY A 130 22.33 8.60 -14.69
CA GLY A 130 22.85 9.22 -15.92
C GLY A 130 23.34 8.20 -16.95
N GLU A 131 23.79 7.02 -16.53
CA GLU A 131 24.13 5.91 -17.42
C GLU A 131 22.89 5.13 -17.87
N LEU A 132 21.94 4.89 -16.96
CA LEU A 132 20.64 4.27 -17.29
C LEU A 132 19.88 5.05 -18.37
N ALA A 133 19.93 6.38 -18.32
CA ALA A 133 19.29 7.25 -19.31
C ALA A 133 19.86 7.11 -20.74
N LYS A 134 21.07 6.56 -20.89
CA LYS A 134 21.72 6.34 -22.20
C LYS A 134 21.37 4.99 -22.82
N LEU A 135 20.73 4.10 -22.08
CA LEU A 135 20.31 2.78 -22.57
C LEU A 135 19.01 2.88 -23.38
N PRO A 136 18.64 1.84 -24.16
CA PRO A 136 17.33 1.78 -24.81
C PRO A 136 16.20 1.93 -23.78
N GLN A 137 15.34 2.91 -24.01
CA GLN A 137 14.22 3.23 -23.12
C GLN A 137 12.94 2.57 -23.61
N HIS A 138 12.14 2.05 -22.67
CA HIS A 138 10.85 1.42 -22.94
C HIS A 138 9.76 2.13 -22.17
N GLU A 139 8.58 2.25 -22.77
CA GLU A 139 7.40 2.83 -22.16
C GLU A 139 6.37 1.76 -21.84
N VAL A 140 5.72 1.90 -20.68
CA VAL A 140 4.60 1.06 -20.28
C VAL A 140 3.55 1.89 -19.55
N THR A 141 2.33 1.90 -20.10
CA THR A 141 1.15 2.37 -19.36
C THR A 141 0.63 1.26 -18.47
N LEU A 142 0.39 1.52 -17.18
CA LEU A 142 -0.09 0.53 -16.23
C LEU A 142 -0.96 1.13 -15.12
N VAL A 143 -1.75 0.26 -14.51
CA VAL A 143 -2.38 0.54 -13.21
C VAL A 143 -1.36 0.37 -12.09
N LEU A 144 -1.15 1.42 -11.30
CA LEU A 144 -0.39 1.38 -10.07
C LEU A 144 -1.38 1.36 -8.89
N GLN A 145 -1.62 0.21 -8.28
CA GLN A 145 -2.58 0.04 -7.19
C GLN A 145 -1.89 -0.36 -5.88
N CYS A 146 -2.18 0.32 -4.78
CA CYS A 146 -1.76 -0.09 -3.44
C CYS A 146 -2.38 -1.44 -3.06
N SER A 147 -1.62 -2.36 -2.42
CA SER A 147 -2.18 -3.63 -1.93
C SER A 147 -3.36 -3.43 -0.98
N GLY A 148 -3.41 -2.30 -0.27
CA GLY A 148 -4.51 -1.95 0.62
C GLY A 148 -5.63 -1.14 -0.02
N ASN A 149 -5.64 -0.92 -1.34
CA ASN A 149 -6.73 -0.19 -1.99
C ASN A 149 -8.06 -0.89 -1.69
N SER A 150 -9.08 -0.11 -1.32
CA SER A 150 -10.38 -0.57 -0.84
C SER A 150 -10.37 -1.30 0.52
N ARG A 151 -9.33 -1.17 1.35
CA ARG A 151 -9.27 -1.79 2.70
C ARG A 151 -10.51 -1.49 3.54
N SER A 152 -11.04 -0.27 3.46
CA SER A 152 -12.22 0.14 4.24
C SER A 152 -13.45 -0.74 3.98
N ARG A 153 -13.54 -1.42 2.83
CA ARG A 153 -14.66 -2.32 2.49
C ARG A 153 -14.71 -3.55 3.41
N PHE A 154 -13.59 -4.00 3.99
CA PHE A 154 -13.59 -5.09 4.98
C PHE A 154 -14.33 -4.74 6.28
N SER A 155 -14.54 -3.45 6.57
CA SER A 155 -15.28 -3.00 7.78
C SER A 155 -16.76 -3.41 7.79
N LYS A 156 -17.32 -3.84 6.64
CA LYS A 156 -18.63 -4.48 6.57
C LYS A 156 -18.69 -5.81 7.36
N THR A 157 -17.54 -6.43 7.62
CA THR A 157 -17.40 -7.66 8.39
C THR A 157 -16.60 -7.41 9.66
N VAL A 158 -15.28 -7.27 9.54
CA VAL A 158 -14.38 -6.91 10.64
C VAL A 158 -13.37 -5.90 10.09
N LYS A 159 -13.26 -4.75 10.74
CA LYS A 159 -12.30 -3.71 10.35
C LYS A 159 -10.88 -4.29 10.36
N ALA A 160 -10.22 -4.21 9.20
CA ALA A 160 -8.83 -4.63 9.04
C ALA A 160 -7.86 -3.50 9.45
N ASP A 161 -6.64 -3.88 9.80
CA ASP A 161 -5.58 -2.99 10.26
C ASP A 161 -4.97 -2.15 9.14
N GLY A 162 -4.53 -0.93 9.48
CA GLY A 162 -3.85 0.01 8.60
C GLY A 162 -4.75 1.13 8.06
N ILE A 163 -4.22 1.90 7.10
CA ILE A 163 -4.95 3.03 6.51
C ILE A 163 -6.21 2.54 5.81
N GLN A 164 -7.35 3.14 6.17
CA GLN A 164 -8.66 2.76 5.66
C GLN A 164 -8.92 3.38 4.29
N TRP A 165 -8.08 3.02 3.32
CA TRP A 165 -8.24 3.46 1.93
C TRP A 165 -9.66 3.13 1.44
N THR A 166 -10.27 4.08 0.73
CA THR A 166 -11.43 3.79 -0.12
C THR A 166 -10.91 3.26 -1.46
N ASN A 167 -11.53 3.61 -2.58
CA ASN A 167 -11.13 3.12 -3.90
C ASN A 167 -10.01 3.97 -4.56
N GLY A 168 -9.46 4.96 -3.87
CA GLY A 168 -8.59 6.00 -4.43
C GLY A 168 -7.08 5.78 -4.30
N ALA A 169 -6.64 4.63 -3.77
CA ALA A 169 -5.21 4.27 -3.68
C ALA A 169 -4.75 3.55 -4.96
N ILE A 170 -5.07 4.15 -6.10
CA ILE A 170 -4.88 3.61 -7.45
C ILE A 170 -4.67 4.75 -8.45
N ALA A 171 -3.92 4.49 -9.52
CA ALA A 171 -3.74 5.41 -10.63
C ALA A 171 -3.43 4.64 -11.92
N ASN A 172 -3.64 5.27 -13.08
CA ASN A 172 -3.19 4.76 -14.38
C ASN A 172 -2.12 5.70 -14.93
N LEU A 173 -0.92 5.20 -15.12
CA LEU A 173 0.29 5.99 -15.33
C LEU A 173 1.09 5.42 -16.51
N THR A 174 1.89 6.24 -17.17
CA THR A 174 2.91 5.77 -18.12
C THR A 174 4.29 5.95 -17.53
N PHE A 175 5.04 4.87 -17.36
CA PHE A 175 6.43 4.92 -16.92
C PHE A 175 7.37 4.70 -18.10
N ARG A 176 8.53 5.33 -18.06
CA ARG A 176 9.59 5.17 -19.07
C ARG A 176 10.95 4.95 -18.40
N GLY A 177 11.71 3.99 -18.92
CA GLY A 177 13.02 3.59 -18.39
C GLY A 177 13.62 2.42 -19.16
N PRO A 178 14.91 2.08 -18.96
CA PRO A 178 15.47 0.86 -19.53
C PRO A 178 14.88 -0.40 -18.90
N LYS A 179 14.73 -1.47 -19.69
CA LYS A 179 14.41 -2.80 -19.16
C LYS A 179 15.56 -3.29 -18.28
N LEU A 180 15.23 -3.94 -17.18
CA LEU A 180 16.27 -4.48 -16.30
C LEU A 180 17.11 -5.56 -17.02
N ALA A 181 16.51 -6.36 -17.90
CA ALA A 181 17.26 -7.28 -18.76
C ALA A 181 18.30 -6.57 -19.64
N ASP A 182 17.95 -5.41 -20.22
CA ASP A 182 18.86 -4.62 -21.06
C ASP A 182 20.00 -4.00 -20.22
N VAL A 183 19.72 -3.59 -18.98
CA VAL A 183 20.72 -3.13 -18.01
C VAL A 183 21.72 -4.23 -17.68
N LEU A 184 21.24 -5.45 -17.39
CA LEU A 184 22.09 -6.60 -17.08
C LEU A 184 22.99 -6.97 -18.27
N ALA A 185 22.41 -6.98 -19.48
CA ALA A 185 23.15 -7.24 -20.72
C ALA A 185 24.23 -6.17 -20.98
N HIS A 186 23.89 -4.89 -20.82
CA HIS A 186 24.81 -3.77 -21.02
C HIS A 186 26.04 -3.85 -20.09
N LEU A 187 25.80 -4.19 -18.82
CA LEU A 187 26.85 -4.32 -17.82
C LEU A 187 27.60 -5.67 -17.89
N GLY A 188 27.16 -6.58 -18.76
CA GLY A 188 27.73 -7.92 -18.89
C GLY A 188 27.59 -8.77 -17.63
N VAL A 189 26.50 -8.57 -16.86
CA VAL A 189 26.25 -9.31 -15.62
C VAL A 189 25.96 -10.77 -15.93
N LYS A 190 26.68 -11.68 -15.29
CA LYS A 190 26.40 -13.12 -15.35
C LYS A 190 25.76 -13.56 -14.05
N LEU A 191 24.51 -14.01 -14.12
CA LEU A 191 23.78 -14.55 -12.99
C LEU A 191 24.19 -16.00 -12.71
N SER A 192 24.32 -16.37 -11.44
CA SER A 192 24.38 -17.79 -11.06
C SER A 192 23.12 -18.53 -11.50
N SER A 193 23.24 -19.81 -11.86
CA SER A 193 22.10 -20.68 -12.17
C SER A 193 21.19 -20.93 -10.95
N GLU A 194 21.62 -20.55 -9.76
CA GLU A 194 20.84 -20.66 -8.52
C GLU A 194 19.88 -19.49 -8.30
N VAL A 195 20.05 -18.37 -9.01
CA VAL A 195 19.19 -17.19 -8.83
C VAL A 195 17.74 -17.56 -9.16
N ARG A 196 16.84 -17.24 -8.24
CA ARG A 196 15.38 -17.38 -8.42
C ARG A 196 14.65 -16.08 -8.18
N PHE A 197 15.24 -15.15 -7.43
CA PHE A 197 14.62 -13.91 -7.04
C PHE A 197 15.55 -12.71 -7.19
N VAL A 198 14.95 -11.53 -7.24
CA VAL A 198 15.62 -10.24 -7.15
C VAL A 198 15.03 -9.49 -5.96
N ALA A 199 15.83 -9.28 -4.91
CA ALA A 199 15.51 -8.40 -3.80
C ALA A 199 15.78 -6.95 -4.21
N ALA A 200 14.73 -6.13 -4.22
CA ALA A 200 14.80 -4.72 -4.58
C ALA A 200 14.69 -3.85 -3.33
N GLU A 201 15.64 -2.93 -3.18
CA GLU A 201 15.77 -2.06 -2.01
C GLU A 201 15.68 -0.58 -2.43
N GLY A 202 14.99 0.20 -1.61
CA GLY A 202 14.98 1.65 -1.73
C GLY A 202 16.14 2.31 -0.97
N LYS A 203 16.30 3.63 -1.09
CA LYS A 203 17.33 4.41 -0.35
C LYS A 203 16.81 5.01 0.95
N GLU A 204 15.51 4.94 1.19
CA GLU A 204 14.93 5.33 2.47
C GLU A 204 15.55 4.52 3.61
N GLY A 205 15.90 5.22 4.69
CA GLY A 205 16.40 4.57 5.89
C GLY A 205 15.25 3.95 6.70
N PRO A 206 15.59 3.06 7.64
CA PRO A 206 14.59 2.44 8.48
C PRO A 206 13.91 3.47 9.40
N VAL A 207 12.66 3.22 9.79
CA VAL A 207 11.88 4.15 10.63
C VAL A 207 12.51 4.41 12.02
N ALA A 208 13.43 3.56 12.45
CA ALA A 208 14.23 3.69 13.66
C ALA A 208 15.46 2.77 13.57
N GLU A 209 16.47 3.01 14.39
CA GLU A 209 17.65 2.13 14.51
C GLU A 209 17.22 0.68 14.84
N GLY A 210 17.85 -0.29 14.16
CA GLY A 210 17.54 -1.72 14.32
C GLY A 210 16.22 -2.17 13.67
N LYS A 211 15.52 -1.31 12.92
CA LYS A 211 14.41 -1.71 12.06
C LYS A 211 14.92 -2.06 10.65
N PRO A 212 14.23 -2.96 9.93
CA PRO A 212 14.66 -3.36 8.59
C PRO A 212 14.41 -2.26 7.56
N ASP A 213 15.26 -2.22 6.55
CA ASP A 213 15.08 -1.40 5.35
C ASP A 213 13.86 -1.88 4.54
N PHE A 214 13.31 -1.00 3.72
CA PHE A 214 12.22 -1.36 2.82
C PHE A 214 12.75 -2.19 1.64
N GLU A 215 12.39 -3.47 1.63
CA GLU A 215 12.79 -4.42 0.60
C GLU A 215 11.60 -5.29 0.17
N HIS A 216 11.56 -5.63 -1.12
CA HIS A 216 10.69 -6.69 -1.63
C HIS A 216 11.44 -7.61 -2.58
N SER A 217 11.12 -8.90 -2.51
CA SER A 217 11.59 -9.92 -3.44
C SER A 217 10.63 -10.07 -4.63
N LEU A 218 11.18 -10.22 -5.83
CA LEU A 218 10.43 -10.48 -7.06
C LEU A 218 10.99 -11.72 -7.78
N PRO A 219 10.16 -12.58 -8.40
CA PRO A 219 10.64 -13.72 -9.17
C PRO A 219 11.51 -13.28 -10.35
N LEU A 220 12.67 -13.92 -10.53
CA LEU A 220 13.65 -13.56 -11.56
C LEU A 220 13.03 -13.58 -12.96
N GLU A 221 12.23 -14.60 -13.27
CA GLU A 221 11.61 -14.76 -14.60
C GLU A 221 10.72 -13.57 -14.97
N VAL A 222 9.93 -13.07 -14.01
CA VAL A 222 9.06 -11.90 -14.20
C VAL A 222 9.90 -10.64 -14.38
N VAL A 223 10.95 -10.52 -13.57
CA VAL A 223 11.86 -9.37 -13.62
C VAL A 223 12.55 -9.27 -14.97
N LEU A 224 13.04 -10.38 -15.51
CA LEU A 224 13.69 -10.41 -16.82
C LEU A 224 12.71 -10.19 -17.97
N GLU A 225 11.46 -10.62 -17.83
CA GLU A 225 10.43 -10.48 -18.86
C GLU A 225 9.98 -9.02 -19.03
N ARG A 226 9.60 -8.35 -17.93
CA ARG A 226 8.78 -7.13 -18.03
C ARG A 226 9.14 -5.97 -17.11
N THR A 227 10.18 -6.08 -16.28
CA THR A 227 10.54 -4.99 -15.34
C THR A 227 11.40 -3.93 -16.00
N ILE A 228 11.09 -2.66 -15.71
CA ILE A 228 11.91 -1.49 -16.07
C ILE A 228 12.43 -0.78 -14.82
N ILE A 229 13.55 -0.07 -14.96
CA ILE A 229 13.96 0.95 -13.99
C ILE A 229 13.46 2.29 -14.52
N ALA A 230 12.30 2.75 -14.05
CA ALA A 230 11.68 3.98 -14.52
C ALA A 230 12.42 5.22 -14.05
N LEU A 231 12.68 6.12 -14.99
CA LEU A 231 13.31 7.42 -14.82
C LEU A 231 12.33 8.58 -15.07
N GLU A 232 11.25 8.29 -15.79
CA GLU A 232 10.20 9.24 -16.16
C GLU A 232 8.80 8.66 -15.85
N MET A 233 7.85 9.56 -15.60
CA MET A 233 6.44 9.26 -15.40
C MET A 233 5.59 10.29 -16.14
N ASN A 234 4.68 9.82 -16.99
CA ASN A 234 3.78 10.60 -17.83
C ASN A 234 4.52 11.60 -18.75
N GLY A 235 5.70 11.22 -19.25
CA GLY A 235 6.51 12.05 -20.15
C GLY A 235 7.32 13.16 -19.45
N GLU A 236 7.37 13.15 -18.12
CA GLU A 236 8.18 14.05 -17.32
C GLU A 236 9.16 13.27 -16.44
N SER A 237 10.27 13.91 -16.04
CA SER A 237 11.20 13.34 -15.06
C SER A 237 10.49 12.89 -13.79
N LEU A 238 10.86 11.73 -13.27
CA LEU A 238 10.19 11.14 -12.11
C LEU A 238 10.38 12.01 -10.87
N ALA A 239 9.28 12.54 -10.34
CA ALA A 239 9.25 13.30 -9.11
C ALA A 239 9.75 12.48 -7.91
N ILE A 240 10.47 13.11 -6.98
CA ILE A 240 11.02 12.41 -5.82
C ILE A 240 9.93 11.82 -4.91
N ALA A 241 8.77 12.46 -4.74
CA ALA A 241 7.63 11.88 -3.98
C ALA A 241 7.07 10.60 -4.59
N HIS A 242 7.34 10.38 -5.87
CA HIS A 242 6.89 9.21 -6.63
C HIS A 242 8.00 8.21 -6.93
N GLY A 243 9.16 8.37 -6.28
CA GLY A 243 10.28 7.44 -6.30
C GLY A 243 11.41 7.82 -7.24
N GLY A 244 11.44 9.06 -7.74
CA GLY A 244 12.59 9.57 -8.48
C GLY A 244 13.87 9.57 -7.64
N PRO A 245 15.06 9.46 -8.25
CA PRO A 245 15.29 9.52 -9.70
C PRO A 245 15.20 8.16 -10.42
N ALA A 246 15.07 7.05 -9.68
CA ALA A 246 14.94 5.71 -10.22
C ALA A 246 13.91 4.92 -9.41
N ARG A 247 12.95 4.30 -10.09
CA ARG A 247 11.93 3.45 -9.47
C ARG A 247 11.83 2.13 -10.21
N LEU A 248 11.85 1.03 -9.46
CA LEU A 248 11.56 -0.28 -10.06
C LEU A 248 10.08 -0.33 -10.42
N ILE A 249 9.77 -0.68 -11.66
CA ILE A 249 8.41 -0.85 -12.15
C ILE A 249 8.27 -2.25 -12.75
N THR A 250 7.43 -3.07 -12.13
CA THR A 250 7.08 -4.41 -12.61
C THR A 250 5.59 -4.39 -12.97
N PRO A 251 5.25 -4.22 -14.27
CA PRO A 251 3.86 -4.13 -14.70
C PRO A 251 3.03 -5.33 -14.25
N GLY A 252 1.79 -5.06 -13.85
CA GLY A 252 0.86 -6.07 -13.33
C GLY A 252 0.97 -6.36 -11.83
N TYR A 253 2.06 -5.94 -11.17
CA TYR A 253 2.24 -6.14 -9.73
C TYR A 253 1.63 -5.00 -8.90
N TYR A 254 1.20 -5.30 -7.67
CA TYR A 254 0.79 -4.27 -6.71
C TYR A 254 1.92 -3.27 -6.43
N ALA A 255 1.55 -2.03 -6.12
CA ALA A 255 2.45 -0.88 -6.02
C ALA A 255 3.56 -1.02 -4.99
N THR A 256 3.40 -1.88 -3.97
CA THR A 256 4.45 -2.12 -2.96
C THR A 256 5.69 -2.76 -3.58
N MET A 257 5.52 -3.62 -4.59
CA MET A 257 6.61 -4.28 -5.32
C MET A 257 7.32 -3.33 -6.30
N ASN A 258 6.78 -2.13 -6.50
CA ASN A 258 7.31 -1.12 -7.41
C ASN A 258 8.15 -0.10 -6.62
N VAL A 259 9.32 -0.58 -6.17
CA VAL A 259 10.21 0.05 -5.18
C VAL A 259 10.68 1.43 -5.62
N LYS A 260 10.33 2.43 -4.81
CA LYS A 260 10.74 3.83 -4.97
C LYS A 260 12.20 4.01 -4.58
N TRP A 261 12.83 5.07 -5.09
CA TRP A 261 14.19 5.47 -4.68
C TRP A 261 15.18 4.32 -4.79
N LEU A 262 15.08 3.54 -5.87
CA LEU A 262 15.79 2.28 -6.06
C LEU A 262 17.28 2.48 -5.83
N SER A 263 17.85 1.73 -4.90
CA SER A 263 19.24 1.84 -4.48
C SER A 263 20.02 0.55 -4.78
N ALA A 264 19.37 -0.61 -4.68
CA ALA A 264 20.00 -1.89 -4.92
C ALA A 264 19.01 -2.94 -5.48
N LEU A 265 19.59 -3.86 -6.26
CA LEU A 265 18.97 -5.10 -6.71
C LEU A 265 19.93 -6.24 -6.38
N ARG A 266 19.57 -7.08 -5.41
CA ARG A 266 20.34 -8.28 -5.06
C ARG A 266 19.72 -9.51 -5.70
N PHE A 267 20.53 -10.28 -6.40
CA PHE A 267 20.12 -11.53 -7.04
C PHE A 267 20.28 -12.68 -6.06
N GLU A 268 19.17 -13.33 -5.71
CA GLU A 268 19.10 -14.26 -4.58
C GLU A 268 18.53 -15.62 -5.02
N ALA A 269 18.96 -16.69 -4.34
CA ALA A 269 18.42 -18.03 -4.56
C ALA A 269 17.05 -18.24 -3.90
N ARG A 270 16.71 -17.41 -2.91
CA ARG A 270 15.51 -17.52 -2.10
C ARG A 270 14.77 -16.20 -2.02
N GLU A 271 13.48 -16.31 -1.76
CA GLU A 271 12.62 -15.19 -1.43
C GLU A 271 13.13 -14.52 -0.14
N SER A 272 13.03 -13.19 -0.09
CA SER A 272 13.50 -12.40 1.06
C SER A 272 12.70 -12.71 2.32
N ASP A 273 13.38 -12.77 3.47
CA ASP A 273 12.77 -12.85 4.80
C ASP A 273 12.60 -11.47 5.47
N ASN A 274 12.89 -10.38 4.74
CA ASN A 274 12.71 -9.01 5.23
C ASN A 274 11.26 -8.78 5.71
N TYR A 275 11.08 -8.10 6.84
CA TYR A 275 9.77 -7.81 7.44
C TYR A 275 8.75 -7.16 6.48
N HIS A 276 9.22 -6.32 5.55
CA HIS A 276 8.39 -5.68 4.56
C HIS A 276 7.94 -6.65 3.44
N HIS A 277 8.60 -7.79 3.28
CA HIS A 277 8.23 -8.84 2.34
C HIS A 277 7.55 -10.05 3.01
N VAL A 278 7.99 -10.43 4.21
CA VAL A 278 7.45 -11.51 5.06
C VAL A 278 7.04 -10.93 6.41
N GLY A 279 5.75 -11.02 6.73
CA GLY A 279 5.13 -10.34 7.87
C GLY A 279 4.22 -9.17 7.48
N ARG A 280 4.44 -8.55 6.32
CA ARG A 280 3.55 -7.56 5.68
C ARG A 280 3.44 -7.82 4.19
N TYR A 281 2.40 -7.26 3.56
CA TYR A 281 2.13 -7.38 2.12
C TYR A 281 2.05 -8.82 1.60
N ARG A 282 1.44 -9.69 2.40
CA ARG A 282 1.08 -11.05 2.01
C ARG A 282 -0.38 -11.32 2.34
N THR A 283 -0.98 -12.22 1.58
CA THR A 283 -2.32 -12.75 1.82
C THR A 283 -2.26 -14.25 2.11
N PRO A 284 -2.99 -14.75 3.11
CA PRO A 284 -3.03 -16.18 3.42
C PRO A 284 -3.45 -17.02 2.21
N TYR A 285 -2.89 -18.22 2.06
CA TYR A 285 -3.34 -19.17 1.03
C TYR A 285 -4.75 -19.71 1.28
N VAL A 286 -5.17 -19.72 2.54
CA VAL A 286 -6.47 -20.23 2.98
C VAL A 286 -7.31 -19.11 3.59
N PRO A 287 -8.63 -19.08 3.33
CA PRO A 287 -9.52 -18.12 3.97
C PRO A 287 -9.40 -18.17 5.49
N LEU A 288 -9.41 -17.00 6.12
CA LEU A 288 -9.36 -16.85 7.57
C LEU A 288 -10.74 -16.49 8.10
N THR A 289 -11.01 -16.90 9.34
CA THR A 289 -12.14 -16.36 10.09
C THR A 289 -11.90 -14.85 10.34
N PRO A 290 -12.84 -13.97 9.97
CA PRO A 290 -12.71 -12.54 10.24
C PRO A 290 -12.43 -12.23 11.72
N GLY A 291 -11.45 -11.37 11.97
CA GLY A 291 -10.97 -11.01 13.31
C GLY A 291 -9.91 -11.94 13.91
N SER A 292 -9.57 -13.04 13.23
CA SER A 292 -8.45 -13.89 13.66
C SER A 292 -7.09 -13.18 13.50
N LYS A 293 -6.11 -13.56 14.31
CA LYS A 293 -4.72 -13.14 14.10
C LYS A 293 -4.09 -14.00 13.01
N PHE A 294 -3.15 -13.42 12.28
CA PHE A 294 -2.38 -14.13 11.26
C PHE A 294 -0.92 -13.70 11.31
N GLU A 295 -0.03 -14.67 11.47
CA GLU A 295 1.41 -14.48 11.31
C GLU A 295 1.82 -15.06 9.97
N SER A 296 2.35 -14.18 9.13
CA SER A 296 2.60 -14.47 7.74
C SER A 296 4.01 -15.04 7.56
N THR A 297 4.11 -16.20 6.91
CA THR A 297 5.36 -16.86 6.51
C THR A 297 5.35 -17.16 5.02
N ILE A 298 6.50 -17.57 4.47
CA ILE A 298 6.61 -17.97 3.06
C ILE A 298 5.69 -19.16 2.76
N GLU A 299 5.57 -20.10 3.69
CA GLU A 299 4.84 -21.36 3.51
C GLU A 299 3.33 -21.21 3.61
N ASN A 300 2.82 -20.17 4.28
CA ASN A 300 1.39 -20.03 4.59
C ASN A 300 0.70 -18.85 3.87
N SER A 301 1.45 -18.05 3.12
CA SER A 301 0.92 -16.86 2.46
C SER A 301 1.65 -16.53 1.16
N GLU A 302 0.90 -15.95 0.21
CA GLU A 302 1.46 -15.38 -1.01
C GLU A 302 1.80 -13.90 -0.81
N PRO A 303 2.94 -13.40 -1.32
CA PRO A 303 3.17 -11.97 -1.40
C PRO A 303 2.19 -11.31 -2.37
N ASN A 304 1.91 -10.02 -2.14
CA ASN A 304 1.07 -9.23 -3.04
C ASN A 304 1.82 -8.86 -4.34
N TRP A 305 2.13 -9.87 -5.16
CA TRP A 305 2.68 -9.72 -6.50
C TRP A 305 1.57 -9.34 -7.48
N ASP A 306 1.01 -10.30 -8.22
CA ASP A 306 0.05 -10.02 -9.30
C ASP A 306 -1.27 -9.42 -8.79
N MET A 307 -1.69 -8.35 -9.45
CA MET A 307 -2.98 -7.72 -9.19
C MET A 307 -4.13 -8.64 -9.58
N LYS A 308 -5.07 -8.85 -8.65
CA LYS A 308 -6.32 -9.54 -8.95
C LYS A 308 -7.21 -8.67 -9.84
N ILE A 309 -8.06 -9.32 -10.65
CA ILE A 309 -9.04 -8.64 -11.50
C ILE A 309 -10.00 -7.78 -10.67
N LYS A 310 -10.29 -6.58 -11.15
CA LYS A 310 -11.16 -5.63 -10.49
C LYS A 310 -11.84 -4.67 -11.48
N SER A 311 -13.06 -4.27 -11.16
CA SER A 311 -13.87 -3.23 -11.78
C SER A 311 -14.29 -2.25 -10.70
N LEU A 312 -14.25 -0.96 -11.02
CA LEU A 312 -14.68 0.13 -10.15
C LEU A 312 -15.65 1.03 -10.91
N VAL A 313 -16.73 1.43 -10.26
CA VAL A 313 -17.67 2.43 -10.78
C VAL A 313 -17.08 3.82 -10.52
N PHE A 314 -16.99 4.65 -11.56
CA PHE A 314 -16.53 6.05 -11.47
C PHE A 314 -17.67 7.05 -11.55
N ALA A 315 -18.74 6.71 -12.27
CA ALA A 315 -19.96 7.48 -12.30
C ALA A 315 -21.16 6.54 -12.37
N PRO A 316 -22.19 6.77 -11.54
CA PRO A 316 -22.31 7.83 -10.54
C PRO A 316 -21.40 7.64 -9.31
N LEU A 317 -21.33 8.64 -8.44
CA LEU A 317 -20.64 8.57 -7.14
C LEU A 317 -21.57 8.01 -6.04
N GLU A 318 -20.98 7.50 -4.96
CA GLU A 318 -21.72 7.08 -3.77
C GLU A 318 -22.56 8.24 -3.21
N GLY A 319 -23.86 7.99 -3.02
CA GLY A 319 -24.83 8.96 -2.51
C GLY A 319 -25.27 10.03 -3.50
N GLU A 320 -24.87 9.93 -4.78
CA GLU A 320 -25.26 10.90 -5.80
C GLU A 320 -26.79 10.89 -6.02
N GLN A 321 -27.38 12.07 -6.12
CA GLN A 321 -28.80 12.26 -6.40
C GLN A 321 -29.04 12.29 -7.92
N LEU A 322 -29.84 11.38 -8.43
CA LEU A 322 -30.11 11.23 -9.86
C LEU A 322 -31.61 11.35 -10.15
N LYS A 323 -31.94 11.56 -11.42
CA LYS A 323 -33.33 11.46 -11.90
C LYS A 323 -33.59 10.05 -12.39
N ALA A 324 -34.82 9.56 -12.20
CA ALA A 324 -35.26 8.33 -12.83
C ALA A 324 -35.17 8.41 -14.36
N GLY A 325 -34.91 7.26 -14.98
CA GLY A 325 -34.81 7.11 -16.42
C GLY A 325 -33.41 6.74 -16.93
N PRO A 326 -33.17 6.95 -18.23
CA PRO A 326 -31.92 6.58 -18.89
C PRO A 326 -30.70 7.26 -18.27
N THR A 327 -29.78 6.47 -17.74
CA THR A 327 -28.54 6.91 -17.09
C THR A 327 -27.35 6.14 -17.64
N THR A 328 -26.25 6.84 -17.86
CA THR A 328 -24.97 6.18 -18.21
C THR A 328 -24.18 5.91 -16.95
N ILE A 329 -23.87 4.65 -16.69
CA ILE A 329 -22.92 4.22 -15.67
C ILE A 329 -21.58 4.03 -16.37
N SER A 330 -20.48 4.46 -15.74
CA SER A 330 -19.14 4.32 -16.28
C SER A 330 -18.12 4.00 -15.20
N GLY A 331 -17.00 3.44 -15.61
CA GLY A 331 -15.96 3.01 -14.70
C GLY A 331 -14.71 2.53 -15.39
N ILE A 332 -13.89 1.84 -14.60
CA ILE A 332 -12.65 1.20 -15.05
C ILE A 332 -12.64 -0.28 -14.69
N ALA A 333 -11.87 -1.06 -15.43
CA ALA A 333 -11.56 -2.45 -15.13
C ALA A 333 -10.10 -2.77 -15.45
N PHE A 334 -9.45 -3.59 -14.65
CA PHE A 334 -8.04 -3.96 -14.81
C PHE A 334 -7.74 -5.30 -14.12
N ASN A 335 -6.60 -5.89 -14.45
CA ASN A 335 -6.00 -7.04 -13.77
C ASN A 335 -4.47 -6.95 -13.89
N GLY A 336 -3.75 -8.03 -13.58
CA GLY A 336 -2.29 -8.10 -13.73
C GLY A 336 -1.76 -8.06 -15.17
N GLY A 337 -2.63 -8.06 -16.19
CA GLY A 337 -2.27 -7.95 -17.61
C GLY A 337 -1.82 -9.26 -18.28
N GLN A 338 -1.83 -10.39 -17.56
CA GLN A 338 -1.53 -11.72 -18.13
C GLN A 338 -2.73 -12.33 -18.88
N ALA A 339 -3.94 -11.86 -18.59
CA ALA A 339 -5.16 -12.28 -19.26
C ALA A 339 -5.93 -11.06 -19.74
N LYS A 340 -6.46 -11.12 -20.97
CA LYS A 340 -7.28 -10.04 -21.51
C LYS A 340 -8.62 -9.96 -20.76
N ILE A 341 -9.05 -8.76 -20.39
CA ILE A 341 -10.42 -8.55 -19.90
C ILE A 341 -11.42 -8.79 -21.04
N ALA A 342 -12.32 -9.74 -20.84
CA ALA A 342 -13.32 -10.14 -21.82
C ALA A 342 -14.60 -9.31 -21.70
N ALA A 343 -15.02 -9.00 -20.48
CA ALA A 343 -16.24 -8.25 -20.21
C ALA A 343 -16.16 -7.44 -18.93
N VAL A 344 -16.94 -6.38 -18.88
CA VAL A 344 -17.42 -5.77 -17.64
C VAL A 344 -18.92 -5.90 -17.64
N GLU A 345 -19.48 -6.26 -16.50
CA GLU A 345 -20.90 -6.48 -16.29
C GLU A 345 -21.39 -5.60 -15.15
N VAL A 346 -22.61 -5.07 -15.30
CA VAL A 346 -23.25 -4.19 -14.34
C VAL A 346 -24.60 -4.77 -13.92
N SER A 347 -24.88 -4.75 -12.63
CA SER A 347 -26.16 -5.19 -12.04
C SER A 347 -26.81 -4.04 -11.27
N LEU A 348 -28.15 -4.00 -11.31
CA LEU A 348 -28.99 -3.08 -10.55
C LEU A 348 -29.88 -3.81 -9.52
N ASP A 349 -29.74 -5.13 -9.41
CA ASP A 349 -30.60 -6.02 -8.64
C ASP A 349 -29.79 -6.95 -7.72
N GLN A 350 -28.69 -6.42 -7.18
CA GLN A 350 -27.80 -7.12 -6.25
C GLN A 350 -27.20 -8.41 -6.84
N GLY A 351 -26.91 -8.40 -8.13
CA GLY A 351 -26.20 -9.46 -8.84
C GLY A 351 -27.08 -10.60 -9.33
N ALA A 352 -28.41 -10.44 -9.27
CA ALA A 352 -29.35 -11.42 -9.82
C ALA A 352 -29.32 -11.42 -11.36
N THR A 353 -29.22 -10.26 -11.99
CA THR A 353 -29.03 -10.10 -13.42
C THR A 353 -27.87 -9.14 -13.74
N TRP A 354 -27.23 -9.37 -14.89
CA TRP A 354 -26.02 -8.67 -15.30
C TRP A 354 -26.14 -8.20 -16.75
N GLN A 355 -25.93 -6.90 -16.97
CA GLN A 355 -25.87 -6.28 -18.29
C GLN A 355 -24.42 -6.03 -18.67
N ARG A 356 -24.01 -6.46 -19.87
CA ARG A 356 -22.65 -6.24 -20.38
C ARG A 356 -22.44 -4.76 -20.74
N ALA A 357 -21.36 -4.18 -20.24
CA ALA A 357 -20.92 -2.84 -20.59
C ALA A 357 -20.12 -2.81 -21.90
N GLN A 358 -20.11 -1.67 -22.55
CA GLN A 358 -19.17 -1.38 -23.64
C GLN A 358 -17.79 -1.13 -23.03
N LEU A 359 -16.82 -1.97 -23.39
CA LEU A 359 -15.43 -1.88 -22.95
C LEU A 359 -14.59 -1.17 -24.02
N GLU A 360 -13.78 -0.20 -23.61
CA GLU A 360 -12.83 0.49 -24.48
C GLU A 360 -11.46 -0.21 -24.46
N HIS A 361 -10.65 0.03 -25.49
CA HIS A 361 -9.32 -0.55 -25.60
C HIS A 361 -8.34 0.14 -24.64
N ALA A 362 -7.69 -0.64 -23.77
CA ALA A 362 -6.66 -0.13 -22.87
C ALA A 362 -5.37 0.24 -23.63
N LYS A 363 -4.59 1.20 -23.13
CA LYS A 363 -3.33 1.59 -23.77
C LYS A 363 -2.26 0.49 -23.75
N SER A 364 -2.36 -0.45 -22.82
CA SER A 364 -1.51 -1.64 -22.72
C SER A 364 -2.28 -2.75 -21.99
N PRO A 365 -1.79 -4.00 -21.97
CA PRO A 365 -2.36 -5.06 -21.15
C PRO A 365 -2.40 -4.76 -19.65
N TYR A 366 -1.52 -3.90 -19.15
CA TYR A 366 -1.41 -3.55 -17.73
C TYR A 366 -2.19 -2.28 -17.36
N ALA A 367 -2.66 -1.52 -18.36
CA ALA A 367 -3.44 -0.31 -18.16
C ALA A 367 -4.91 -0.66 -17.88
N TRP A 368 -5.64 0.26 -17.25
CA TRP A 368 -7.07 0.05 -17.09
C TRP A 368 -7.80 0.12 -18.44
N HIS A 369 -8.93 -0.56 -18.51
CA HIS A 369 -9.95 -0.40 -19.53
C HIS A 369 -11.04 0.51 -18.98
N THR A 370 -11.43 1.53 -19.71
CA THR A 370 -12.64 2.29 -19.43
C THR A 370 -13.85 1.53 -19.94
N TRP A 371 -14.99 1.65 -19.25
CA TRP A 371 -16.24 1.03 -19.69
C TRP A 371 -17.43 1.94 -19.42
N LYS A 372 -18.50 1.75 -20.17
CA LYS A 372 -19.78 2.42 -19.97
C LYS A 372 -20.97 1.52 -20.32
N VAL A 373 -22.09 1.74 -19.65
CA VAL A 373 -23.36 1.05 -19.92
C VAL A 373 -24.52 2.02 -19.72
N ALA A 374 -25.47 2.00 -20.64
CA ALA A 374 -26.74 2.71 -20.47
C ALA A 374 -27.72 1.79 -19.74
N VAL A 375 -28.32 2.30 -18.68
CA VAL A 375 -29.34 1.61 -17.88
C VAL A 375 -30.54 2.52 -17.65
N ASP A 376 -31.66 1.95 -17.24
CA ASP A 376 -32.84 2.70 -16.83
C ASP A 376 -32.98 2.65 -15.30
N LEU A 377 -32.73 3.76 -14.63
CA LEU A 377 -32.80 3.84 -13.17
C LEU A 377 -34.23 4.08 -12.71
N LYS A 378 -34.69 3.27 -11.77
CA LYS A 378 -36.02 3.43 -11.14
C LYS A 378 -35.93 4.37 -9.94
N PRO A 379 -37.01 5.11 -9.61
CA PRO A 379 -37.06 5.92 -8.40
C PRO A 379 -36.74 5.12 -7.13
N GLY A 380 -36.25 5.81 -6.11
CA GLY A 380 -35.81 5.26 -4.84
C GLY A 380 -34.31 4.98 -4.78
N LYS A 381 -33.88 4.39 -3.66
CA LYS A 381 -32.48 4.00 -3.46
C LYS A 381 -32.13 2.84 -4.39
N GLN A 382 -31.13 3.02 -5.25
CA GLN A 382 -30.63 2.00 -6.18
C GLN A 382 -29.19 1.65 -5.84
N THR A 383 -28.83 0.37 -5.95
CA THR A 383 -27.44 -0.09 -5.79
C THR A 383 -26.93 -0.59 -7.14
N ILE A 384 -25.86 0.04 -7.61
CA ILE A 384 -25.15 -0.30 -8.84
C ILE A 384 -23.97 -1.18 -8.45
N GLN A 385 -23.88 -2.36 -9.06
CA GLN A 385 -22.77 -3.28 -8.88
C GLN A 385 -21.99 -3.42 -10.19
N SER A 386 -20.66 -3.53 -10.11
CA SER A 386 -19.83 -3.84 -11.29
C SER A 386 -18.83 -4.97 -11.04
N ARG A 387 -18.65 -5.84 -12.04
CA ARG A 387 -17.62 -6.88 -12.04
C ARG A 387 -16.94 -6.99 -13.40
N ALA A 388 -15.66 -7.30 -13.40
CA ALA A 388 -14.92 -7.67 -14.61
C ALA A 388 -14.72 -9.18 -14.70
N VAL A 389 -14.67 -9.69 -15.93
CA VAL A 389 -14.38 -11.09 -16.26
C VAL A 389 -13.28 -11.13 -17.32
N ASP A 390 -12.24 -11.94 -17.11
CA ASP A 390 -11.18 -12.15 -18.10
C ASP A 390 -11.44 -13.37 -19.01
N VAL A 391 -10.61 -13.53 -20.04
CA VAL A 391 -10.70 -14.65 -21.01
C VAL A 391 -10.41 -16.02 -20.39
N LEU A 392 -9.86 -16.07 -19.17
CA LEU A 392 -9.63 -17.31 -18.42
C LEU A 392 -10.79 -17.63 -17.46
N GLY A 393 -11.81 -16.77 -17.39
CA GLY A 393 -12.97 -16.92 -16.52
C GLY A 393 -12.75 -16.41 -15.10
N HIS A 394 -11.63 -15.75 -14.79
CA HIS A 394 -11.47 -15.10 -13.49
C HIS A 394 -12.43 -13.91 -13.38
N SER A 395 -13.03 -13.75 -12.20
CA SER A 395 -13.94 -12.65 -11.88
C SER A 395 -13.78 -12.25 -10.40
N GLN A 396 -14.30 -11.08 -10.06
CA GLN A 396 -14.46 -10.64 -8.68
C GLN A 396 -15.50 -11.53 -7.95
N PRO A 397 -15.27 -11.90 -6.67
CA PRO A 397 -16.31 -12.50 -5.85
C PRO A 397 -17.42 -11.48 -5.55
N LEU A 398 -18.67 -11.94 -5.45
CA LEU A 398 -19.81 -11.08 -5.10
C LEU A 398 -19.59 -10.39 -3.75
N ASP A 399 -19.15 -11.15 -2.75
CA ASP A 399 -18.69 -10.61 -1.48
C ASP A 399 -17.16 -10.73 -1.38
N GLY A 400 -16.46 -9.59 -1.38
CA GLY A 400 -15.01 -9.54 -1.19
C GLY A 400 -14.54 -9.91 0.21
N SER A 401 -15.45 -9.93 1.20
CA SER A 401 -15.12 -10.25 2.59
C SER A 401 -14.69 -11.70 2.79
N ILE A 402 -14.94 -12.59 1.83
CA ILE A 402 -14.43 -13.97 1.82
C ILE A 402 -12.89 -14.02 1.81
N HIS A 403 -12.23 -12.94 1.39
CA HIS A 403 -10.78 -12.79 1.38
C HIS A 403 -10.28 -11.91 2.53
N TRP A 404 -11.07 -11.78 3.59
CA TRP A 404 -10.65 -11.04 4.78
C TRP A 404 -9.31 -11.55 5.28
N ASN A 405 -8.43 -10.59 5.55
CA ASN A 405 -7.13 -10.82 6.18
C ASN A 405 -6.85 -9.64 7.13
N PRO A 406 -6.07 -9.84 8.21
CA PRO A 406 -5.92 -8.82 9.25
C PRO A 406 -5.39 -7.49 8.73
N ALA A 407 -4.51 -7.52 7.73
CA ALA A 407 -3.92 -6.32 7.14
C ALA A 407 -4.77 -5.72 5.99
N GLY A 408 -5.92 -6.32 5.67
CA GLY A 408 -6.89 -5.81 4.70
C GLY A 408 -6.34 -5.58 3.30
N TYR A 409 -5.49 -6.48 2.83
CA TYR A 409 -4.92 -6.42 1.49
C TYR A 409 -5.80 -7.11 0.45
N VAL A 410 -5.59 -6.74 -0.83
CA VAL A 410 -6.12 -7.43 -2.01
C VAL A 410 -7.66 -7.48 -2.04
N TRP A 411 -8.32 -6.40 -1.62
CA TRP A 411 -9.77 -6.31 -1.82
C TRP A 411 -10.09 -6.29 -3.33
N ASN A 412 -10.80 -7.32 -3.78
CA ASN A 412 -11.28 -7.47 -5.14
C ASN A 412 -12.75 -7.89 -5.21
N GLY A 413 -13.55 -7.70 -4.17
CA GLY A 413 -15.00 -7.91 -4.24
C GLY A 413 -15.67 -7.04 -5.32
N VAL A 414 -16.85 -7.44 -5.79
CA VAL A 414 -17.70 -6.61 -6.65
C VAL A 414 -17.81 -5.20 -6.07
N ASP A 415 -17.60 -4.19 -6.92
CA ASP A 415 -17.72 -2.81 -6.46
C ASP A 415 -19.19 -2.42 -6.45
N GLU A 416 -19.57 -1.68 -5.42
CA GLU A 416 -20.94 -1.27 -5.18
C GLU A 416 -20.99 0.23 -4.94
N VAL A 417 -21.92 0.89 -5.64
CA VAL A 417 -22.25 2.30 -5.49
C VAL A 417 -23.75 2.44 -5.24
N SER A 418 -24.14 3.08 -4.14
CA SER A 418 -25.55 3.42 -3.88
C SER A 418 -25.85 4.83 -4.35
N VAL A 419 -27.01 5.03 -4.98
CA VAL A 419 -27.53 6.33 -5.40
C VAL A 419 -28.97 6.50 -4.97
N ASP A 420 -29.41 7.75 -4.86
CA ASP A 420 -30.82 8.07 -4.61
C ASP A 420 -31.43 8.64 -5.89
N VAL A 421 -32.51 8.01 -6.36
CA VAL A 421 -33.14 8.34 -7.65
C VAL A 421 -34.50 8.97 -7.39
N THR A 422 -34.73 10.15 -7.95
CA THR A 422 -35.96 10.95 -7.81
C THR A 422 -36.88 10.88 -9.01
#